data_AF-A0A163BYV0-F1
#
_entry.id   AF-A0A163BYV0-F1
#
_cell.length_a   1.000
_cell.length_b   1.000
_cell.length_c   1.000
_cell.angle_alpha   90.00
_cell.angle_beta   90.00
_cell.angle_gamma   90.00
#
_symmetry.space_group_name_H-M   'P 1'
#
loop_
_entity.id
_entity.type
_entity.pdbx_description
1 polymer ?
#
loop_
_entity_poly.entity_id
_entity_poly.type
_entity_poly.pdbx_seq_one_letter_code
_entity_poly.pdbx_strand_id
1 'polypeptide(L)'
;MKYKLICPICVPDPTKGVAAVTAEGDINNDFIAVCKCSKEHVSICFQEDYRFEFLYYSAIQSMVSGNLSESVLSFSAALERVFELFIKVNLINYKIPYEDIKKYWKELGLSERQYGAFCTLYFMIAKKEWRENGNMKNFRNKIVHKGYIATTKEVEKYASYIVDKINDVTVWLIENLRDSLLIYEQIIKEERLLKVKELCKRHKVDFYCWTHGENTLFFFDQNNKHMRLDFNQIMINWNNLPPLTDKQKLYKVQNIVKFK
;
A
#
# COMPACT_ATOMS: atom_id res chain seq x y z
N MET A 1 4.12 -11.30 1.15
CA MET A 1 3.24 -11.36 -0.04
C MET A 1 4.13 -11.64 -1.23
N LYS A 2 3.75 -12.61 -2.08
CA LYS A 2 4.51 -12.91 -3.30
C LYS A 2 4.23 -11.84 -4.34
N TYR A 3 5.28 -11.25 -4.88
CA TYR A 3 5.23 -10.37 -6.02
C TYR A 3 5.60 -11.14 -7.28
N LYS A 4 4.84 -10.96 -8.36
CA LYS A 4 5.02 -11.67 -9.63
C LYS A 4 5.00 -10.66 -10.77
N LEU A 5 5.91 -10.83 -11.72
CA LEU A 5 5.95 -10.07 -12.95
C LEU A 5 6.39 -10.95 -14.12
N ILE A 6 6.14 -10.49 -15.34
CA ILE A 6 6.79 -11.07 -16.52
C ILE A 6 8.27 -10.66 -16.48
N CYS A 7 9.18 -11.62 -16.64
CA CYS A 7 10.61 -11.37 -16.67
C CYS A 7 10.96 -10.51 -17.89
N PRO A 8 11.42 -9.26 -17.70
CA PRO A 8 11.67 -8.32 -18.78
C PRO A 8 12.86 -8.71 -19.66
N ILE A 9 13.79 -9.50 -19.11
CA ILE A 9 14.97 -9.98 -19.84
C ILE A 9 14.60 -11.18 -20.73
N CYS A 10 13.78 -12.10 -20.21
CA CYS A 10 13.31 -13.25 -20.99
C CYS A 10 12.32 -12.84 -22.09
N VAL A 11 11.52 -11.81 -21.80
CA VAL A 11 10.47 -11.33 -22.70
C VAL A 11 10.62 -9.81 -22.84
N PRO A 12 11.59 -9.34 -23.67
CA PRO A 12 11.81 -7.92 -23.89
C PRO A 12 10.61 -7.24 -24.54
N ASP A 13 9.83 -8.00 -25.32
CA ASP A 13 8.60 -7.53 -25.93
C ASP A 13 7.48 -8.56 -25.69
N PRO A 14 6.67 -8.34 -24.64
CA PRO A 14 5.63 -9.28 -24.26
C PRO A 14 4.38 -9.22 -25.14
N THR A 15 4.32 -8.32 -26.12
CA THR A 15 3.27 -8.33 -27.16
C THR A 15 3.51 -9.39 -28.25
N LYS A 16 4.73 -9.94 -28.33
CA LYS A 16 5.13 -10.90 -29.38
C LYS A 16 4.74 -12.36 -29.12
N GLY A 17 3.78 -12.61 -28.22
CA GLY A 17 3.22 -13.96 -27.99
C GLY A 17 4.22 -14.99 -27.46
N VAL A 18 5.33 -14.56 -26.85
CA VAL A 18 6.32 -15.45 -26.24
C VAL A 18 5.73 -16.05 -24.97
N ALA A 19 5.99 -17.34 -24.70
CA ALA A 19 5.65 -17.98 -23.43
C ALA A 19 6.20 -17.13 -22.28
N ALA A 20 5.31 -16.48 -21.53
CA ALA A 20 5.69 -15.52 -20.49
C ALA A 20 6.47 -16.25 -19.40
N VAL A 21 7.77 -15.96 -19.28
CA VAL A 21 8.58 -16.45 -18.16
C VAL A 21 8.31 -15.52 -16.98
N THR A 22 7.65 -16.03 -15.95
CA THR A 22 7.38 -15.27 -14.72
C THR A 22 8.64 -15.16 -13.87
N ALA A 23 8.91 -13.97 -13.34
CA ALA A 23 9.81 -13.74 -12.23
C ALA A 23 9.00 -13.53 -10.96
N GLU A 24 9.46 -14.09 -9.84
CA GLU A 24 8.78 -13.94 -8.55
C GLU A 24 9.75 -13.67 -7.40
N GLY A 25 9.25 -12.97 -6.38
CA GLY A 25 10.00 -12.60 -5.19
C GLY A 25 9.07 -12.22 -4.04
N ASP A 26 9.61 -12.16 -2.83
CA ASP A 26 8.84 -11.69 -1.67
C ASP A 26 9.02 -10.17 -1.51
N ILE A 27 7.91 -9.45 -1.37
CA ILE A 27 7.96 -8.03 -1.05
C ILE A 27 8.37 -7.85 0.41
N ASN A 28 9.38 -7.01 0.65
CA ASN A 28 9.87 -6.70 1.99
C ASN A 28 9.14 -5.50 2.61
N ASN A 29 9.55 -5.09 3.83
CA ASN A 29 8.96 -3.94 4.52
C ASN A 29 9.21 -2.59 3.85
N ASP A 30 10.18 -2.52 2.93
CA ASP A 30 10.50 -1.35 2.12
C ASP A 30 9.75 -1.32 0.79
N PHE A 31 8.83 -2.27 0.59
CA PHE A 31 8.00 -2.37 -0.62
C PHE A 31 8.83 -2.71 -1.86
N ILE A 32 9.97 -3.38 -1.64
CA ILE A 32 10.88 -3.82 -2.70
C ILE A 32 10.85 -5.36 -2.74
N ALA A 33 10.76 -5.90 -3.95
CA ALA A 33 10.88 -7.32 -4.24
C ALA A 33 12.11 -7.55 -5.13
N VAL A 34 12.94 -8.51 -4.73
CA VAL A 34 14.00 -9.06 -5.59
C VAL A 34 13.45 -10.32 -6.21
N CYS A 35 13.04 -10.22 -7.48
CA CYS A 35 12.40 -11.29 -8.21
C CYS A 35 13.42 -12.07 -9.04
N LYS A 36 13.23 -13.40 -9.12
CA LYS A 36 14.01 -14.28 -9.98
C LYS A 36 13.10 -15.09 -10.87
N CYS A 37 13.51 -15.32 -12.11
CA CYS A 37 12.81 -16.21 -13.03
C CYS A 37 13.52 -17.57 -13.15
N SER A 38 12.91 -18.53 -13.85
CA SER A 38 13.48 -19.88 -14.06
C SER A 38 14.79 -19.91 -14.87
N LYS A 39 15.20 -18.78 -15.48
CA LYS A 39 16.49 -18.60 -16.15
C LYS A 39 17.50 -17.81 -15.31
N GLU A 40 17.26 -17.66 -14.00
CA GLU A 40 18.10 -16.93 -13.04
C GLU A 40 18.27 -15.42 -13.31
N HIS A 41 17.48 -14.83 -14.22
CA HIS A 41 17.44 -13.38 -14.37
C HIS A 41 16.84 -12.74 -13.13
N VAL A 42 17.51 -11.69 -12.63
CA VAL A 42 17.08 -10.91 -11.47
C VAL A 42 16.35 -9.65 -11.93
N SER A 43 15.25 -9.32 -11.27
CA SER A 43 14.53 -8.06 -11.45
C SER A 43 14.22 -7.46 -10.10
N ILE A 44 14.56 -6.19 -9.90
CA ILE A 44 14.31 -5.47 -8.66
C ILE A 44 13.10 -4.59 -8.89
N CYS A 45 11.99 -4.90 -8.23
CA CYS A 45 10.75 -4.14 -8.37
C CYS A 45 10.43 -3.43 -7.06
N PHE A 46 9.97 -2.19 -7.13
CA PHE A 46 9.42 -1.51 -5.97
C PHE A 46 8.01 -0.96 -6.23
N GLN A 47 7.22 -0.90 -5.17
CA GLN A 47 5.84 -0.43 -5.18
C GLN A 47 5.77 0.98 -4.62
N GLU A 48 4.92 1.81 -5.21
CA GLU A 48 4.64 3.16 -4.69
C GLU A 48 3.46 3.23 -3.72
N ASP A 49 2.66 2.17 -3.63
CA ASP A 49 1.46 2.20 -2.80
C ASP A 49 1.78 2.48 -1.32
N TYR A 50 0.75 2.95 -0.63
CA TYR A 50 0.80 3.17 0.79
C TYR A 50 0.77 1.85 1.56
N ARG A 51 1.36 1.85 2.76
CA ARG A 51 1.36 0.66 3.62
C ARG A 51 -0.05 0.24 4.04
N PHE A 52 -0.97 1.18 4.17
CA PHE A 52 -2.37 0.84 4.45
C PHE A 52 -3.02 0.09 3.28
N GLU A 53 -2.69 0.42 2.03
CA GLU A 53 -3.23 -0.24 0.84
C GLU A 53 -2.78 -1.70 0.75
N PHE A 54 -1.50 -1.96 1.03
CA PHE A 54 -0.98 -3.33 1.08
C PHE A 54 -1.65 -4.20 2.14
N LEU A 55 -1.88 -3.64 3.33
CA LEU A 55 -2.57 -4.34 4.42
C LEU A 55 -4.06 -4.53 4.13
N TYR A 56 -4.69 -3.52 3.53
CA TYR A 56 -6.06 -3.59 3.07
C TYR A 56 -6.25 -4.68 2.01
N TYR A 57 -5.35 -4.73 1.03
CA TYR A 57 -5.34 -5.76 0.01
C TYR A 57 -5.13 -7.15 0.60
N SER A 58 -4.17 -7.30 1.52
CA SER A 58 -3.97 -8.53 2.27
C SER A 58 -5.25 -8.95 3.01
N ALA A 59 -5.98 -8.00 3.59
CA ALA A 59 -7.24 -8.27 4.28
C ALA A 59 -8.31 -8.83 3.34
N ILE A 60 -8.43 -8.27 2.14
CA ILE A 60 -9.34 -8.79 1.11
C ILE A 60 -8.93 -10.21 0.71
N GLN A 61 -7.66 -10.44 0.40
CA GLN A 61 -7.19 -11.77 -0.01
C GLN A 61 -7.45 -12.84 1.06
N SER A 62 -7.24 -12.51 2.34
CA SER A 62 -7.59 -13.37 3.46
C SER A 62 -9.09 -13.65 3.50
N MET A 63 -9.93 -12.63 3.32
CA MET A 63 -11.40 -12.78 3.29
C MET A 63 -11.86 -13.71 2.17
N VAL A 64 -11.35 -13.50 0.95
CA VAL A 64 -11.67 -14.32 -0.24
C VAL A 64 -11.25 -15.77 -0.04
N SER A 65 -10.14 -15.99 0.67
CA SER A 65 -9.62 -17.34 0.97
C SER A 65 -10.31 -18.00 2.17
N GLY A 66 -11.32 -17.36 2.79
CA GLY A 66 -12.01 -17.87 3.98
C GLY A 66 -11.24 -17.69 5.30
N ASN A 67 -10.09 -17.02 5.28
CA ASN A 67 -9.27 -16.69 6.45
C ASN A 67 -9.80 -15.40 7.12
N LEU A 68 -10.97 -15.54 7.75
CA LEU A 68 -11.78 -14.41 8.23
C LEU A 68 -11.15 -13.64 9.40
N SER A 69 -10.49 -14.34 10.33
CA SER A 69 -9.81 -13.69 11.47
C SER A 69 -8.61 -12.86 11.02
N GLU A 70 -7.82 -13.41 10.10
CA GLU A 70 -6.67 -12.77 9.47
C GLU A 70 -7.09 -11.54 8.68
N SER A 71 -8.25 -11.62 8.02
CA SER A 71 -8.86 -10.49 7.33
C SER A 71 -9.17 -9.33 8.28
N VAL A 72 -9.85 -9.60 9.41
CA VAL A 72 -10.17 -8.57 10.42
C VAL A 72 -8.92 -7.94 11.02
N LEU A 73 -7.90 -8.74 11.32
CA LEU A 73 -6.60 -8.27 11.81
C LEU A 73 -5.94 -7.34 10.79
N SER A 74 -5.92 -7.74 9.52
CA SER A 74 -5.29 -6.99 8.44
C SER A 74 -6.03 -5.68 8.14
N PHE A 75 -7.37 -5.68 8.18
CA PHE A 75 -8.17 -4.45 8.07
C PHE A 75 -7.90 -3.48 9.22
N SER A 76 -7.82 -3.98 10.46
CA SER A 76 -7.47 -3.14 11.61
C SER A 76 -6.08 -2.52 11.44
N ALA A 77 -5.10 -3.32 11.04
CA ALA A 77 -3.74 -2.85 10.82
C ALA A 77 -3.67 -1.82 9.67
N ALA A 78 -4.48 -1.97 8.63
CA ALA A 78 -4.58 -1.00 7.54
C ALA A 78 -5.06 0.37 8.06
N LEU A 79 -6.13 0.41 8.87
CA LEU A 79 -6.63 1.65 9.46
C LEU A 79 -5.59 2.32 10.36
N GLU A 80 -4.84 1.56 11.15
CA GLU A 80 -3.74 2.13 11.95
C GLU A 80 -2.66 2.79 11.09
N ARG A 81 -2.33 2.22 9.93
CA ARG A 81 -1.36 2.84 9.00
C ARG A 81 -1.92 4.11 8.34
N VAL A 82 -3.25 4.25 8.24
CA VAL A 82 -3.88 5.52 7.84
C VAL A 82 -3.73 6.59 8.92
N PHE A 83 -3.86 6.22 10.20
CA PHE A 83 -3.58 7.16 11.30
C PHE A 83 -2.13 7.64 11.28
N GLU A 84 -1.18 6.72 11.04
CA GLU A 84 0.22 7.05 10.84
C GLU A 84 0.43 8.02 9.68
N LEU A 85 -0.16 7.74 8.52
CA LEU A 85 -0.08 8.64 7.36
C LEU A 85 -0.61 10.03 7.71
N PHE A 86 -1.78 10.11 8.35
CA PHE A 86 -2.39 11.37 8.75
C PHE A 86 -1.47 12.19 9.66
N ILE A 87 -0.88 11.56 10.69
CA ILE A 87 0.04 12.24 11.61
C ILE A 87 1.26 12.76 10.85
N LYS A 88 1.92 11.90 10.06
CA LYS A 88 3.16 12.26 9.35
C LYS A 88 2.94 13.39 8.34
N VAL A 89 1.85 13.34 7.57
CA VAL A 89 1.50 14.38 6.59
C VAL A 89 1.21 15.71 7.28
N ASN A 90 0.50 15.69 8.40
CA ASN A 90 0.26 16.91 9.17
C ASN A 90 1.54 17.48 9.77
N LEU A 91 2.46 16.67 10.29
CA LEU A 91 3.75 17.16 10.78
C LEU A 91 4.58 17.82 9.67
N ILE A 92 4.56 17.26 8.46
CA ILE A 92 5.15 17.89 7.26
C ILE A 92 4.45 19.21 6.94
N ASN A 93 3.13 19.27 7.07
CA ASN A 93 2.37 20.51 6.88
C ASN A 93 2.82 21.63 7.85
N TYR A 94 3.13 21.27 9.10
CA TYR A 94 3.74 22.15 10.09
C TYR A 94 5.25 22.39 9.89
N LYS A 95 5.78 22.04 8.71
CA LYS A 95 7.18 22.26 8.31
C LYS A 95 8.19 21.58 9.21
N ILE A 96 7.80 20.48 9.88
CA ILE A 96 8.73 19.65 10.65
C ILE A 96 9.55 18.80 9.67
N PRO A 97 10.89 18.82 9.73
CA PRO A 97 11.74 17.99 8.88
C PRO A 97 11.44 16.50 9.04
N TYR A 98 11.42 15.76 7.93
CA TYR A 98 11.08 14.33 7.96
C TYR A 98 12.04 13.48 8.81
N GLU A 99 13.31 13.86 8.88
CA GLU A 99 14.29 13.20 9.77
C GLU A 99 13.90 13.30 11.24
N ASP A 100 13.34 14.43 11.66
CA ASP A 100 12.90 14.62 13.04
C ASP A 100 11.56 13.90 13.28
N ILE A 101 10.67 13.86 12.28
CA ILE A 101 9.48 13.00 12.31
C ILE A 101 9.87 11.53 12.49
N LYS A 102 10.88 11.04 11.78
CA LYS A 102 11.37 9.65 11.92
C LYS A 102 11.92 9.37 13.32
N LYS A 103 12.67 10.31 13.90
CA LYS A 103 13.17 10.18 15.28
C LYS A 103 12.02 10.14 16.26
N TYR A 104 11.09 11.09 16.16
CA TYR A 104 9.89 11.15 17.00
C TYR A 104 9.02 9.89 16.88
N TRP A 105 8.89 9.33 15.68
CA TRP A 105 8.09 8.14 15.42
C TRP A 105 8.55 6.92 16.22
N LYS A 106 9.84 6.83 16.57
CA LYS A 106 10.38 5.73 17.40
C LYS A 106 9.77 5.73 18.81
N GLU A 107 9.45 6.89 19.36
CA GLU A 107 8.83 7.02 20.69
C GLU A 107 7.31 6.69 20.68
N LEU A 108 6.68 6.85 19.52
CA LEU A 108 5.27 6.58 19.25
C LEU A 108 4.96 5.10 18.94
N GLY A 109 5.92 4.18 19.11
CA GLY A 109 5.85 2.81 18.58
C GLY A 109 4.68 1.92 19.02
N LEU A 110 3.86 2.33 19.98
CA LEU A 110 2.67 1.58 20.44
C LEU A 110 1.40 2.04 19.71
N SER A 111 0.57 1.09 19.26
CA SER A 111 -0.68 1.38 18.53
C SER A 111 -1.63 2.31 19.30
N GLU A 112 -1.75 2.14 20.61
CA GLU A 112 -2.57 3.01 21.46
C GLU A 112 -2.04 4.45 21.51
N ARG A 113 -0.71 4.64 21.51
CA ARG A 113 -0.10 5.97 21.45
C ARG A 113 -0.33 6.63 20.10
N GLN A 114 -0.21 5.87 19.01
CA GLN A 114 -0.51 6.34 17.65
C GLN A 114 -1.97 6.76 17.52
N TYR A 115 -2.90 5.95 18.05
CA TYR A 115 -4.32 6.27 18.06
C TYR A 115 -4.62 7.54 18.86
N GLY A 116 -4.06 7.68 20.07
CA GLY A 116 -4.22 8.88 20.89
C GLY A 116 -3.70 10.14 20.18
N ALA A 117 -2.49 10.08 19.61
CA ALA A 117 -1.90 11.18 18.85
C ALA A 117 -2.77 11.56 17.64
N PHE A 118 -3.27 10.57 16.90
CA PHE A 118 -4.19 10.79 15.80
C PHE A 118 -5.48 11.47 16.26
N CYS A 119 -6.14 10.96 17.30
CA CYS A 119 -7.39 11.53 17.82
C CYS A 119 -7.23 13.00 18.23
N THR A 120 -6.15 13.32 18.97
CA THR A 120 -5.86 14.70 19.38
C THR A 120 -5.62 15.60 18.17
N LEU A 121 -4.76 15.17 17.24
CA LEU A 121 -4.43 15.96 16.07
C LEU A 121 -5.63 16.17 15.13
N TYR A 122 -6.40 15.11 14.89
CA TYR A 122 -7.62 15.15 14.10
C TYR A 122 -8.65 16.10 14.73
N PHE A 123 -8.86 16.03 16.06
CA PHE A 123 -9.74 16.96 16.77
C PHE A 123 -9.29 18.42 16.60
N MET A 124 -7.98 18.68 16.76
CA MET A 124 -7.45 20.03 16.63
C MET A 124 -7.62 20.61 15.23
N ILE A 125 -7.45 19.81 14.18
CA ILE A 125 -7.37 20.28 12.81
C ILE A 125 -8.70 20.18 12.08
N ALA A 126 -9.37 19.02 12.15
CA ALA A 126 -10.68 18.82 11.55
C ALA A 126 -11.83 19.41 12.39
N LYS A 127 -11.55 19.95 13.58
CA LYS A 127 -12.53 20.50 14.55
C LYS A 127 -13.67 19.51 14.84
N LYS A 128 -13.35 18.22 14.75
CA LYS A 128 -14.28 17.11 14.89
C LYS A 128 -13.56 15.99 15.61
N GLU A 129 -14.20 15.42 16.61
CA GLU A 129 -13.66 14.25 17.29
C GLU A 129 -13.67 13.01 16.39
N TRP A 130 -12.64 12.19 16.51
CA TRP A 130 -12.65 10.85 15.94
C TRP A 130 -13.29 9.87 16.93
N ARG A 131 -14.38 9.21 16.51
CA ARG A 131 -15.05 8.18 17.32
C ARG A 131 -15.00 6.84 16.61
N GLU A 132 -14.36 5.87 17.26
CA GLU A 132 -14.46 4.47 16.86
C GLU A 132 -15.86 3.94 17.23
N ASN A 133 -16.44 3.10 16.37
CA ASN A 133 -17.71 2.48 16.67
C ASN A 133 -17.49 1.38 17.72
N GLY A 134 -18.06 1.55 18.92
CA GLY A 134 -17.87 0.60 20.03
C GLY A 134 -18.24 -0.84 19.68
N ASN A 135 -19.23 -1.06 18.82
CA ASN A 135 -19.59 -2.40 18.36
C ASN A 135 -18.51 -3.00 17.46
N MET A 136 -17.91 -2.21 16.57
CA MET A 136 -16.84 -2.66 15.67
C MET A 136 -15.54 -2.93 16.44
N LYS A 137 -15.22 -2.05 17.41
CA LYS A 137 -14.10 -2.25 18.34
C LYS A 137 -14.26 -3.55 19.12
N ASN A 138 -15.45 -3.77 19.70
CA ASN A 138 -15.75 -4.97 20.48
C ASN A 138 -15.72 -6.23 19.61
N PHE A 139 -16.22 -6.16 18.37
CA PHE A 139 -16.15 -7.26 17.41
C PHE A 139 -14.69 -7.65 17.11
N ARG A 140 -13.84 -6.69 16.73
CA ARG A 140 -12.41 -6.94 16.54
C ARG A 140 -11.79 -7.56 17.78
N ASN A 141 -12.01 -6.97 18.96
CA ASN A 141 -11.42 -7.44 20.21
C ASN A 141 -11.84 -8.89 20.57
N LYS A 142 -13.07 -9.31 20.24
CA LYS A 142 -13.50 -10.70 20.43
C LYS A 142 -12.71 -11.67 19.55
N ILE A 143 -12.44 -11.29 18.30
CA ILE A 143 -11.64 -12.12 17.39
C ILE A 143 -10.20 -12.21 17.89
N VAL A 144 -9.56 -11.06 18.15
CA VAL A 144 -8.14 -10.99 18.51
C VAL A 144 -7.86 -11.62 19.87
N HIS A 145 -8.68 -11.35 20.88
CA HIS A 145 -8.36 -11.71 22.27
C HIS A 145 -9.15 -12.91 22.79
N LYS A 146 -10.24 -13.31 22.13
CA LYS A 146 -11.10 -14.41 22.60
C LYS A 146 -11.19 -15.57 21.61
N GLY A 147 -10.47 -15.51 20.49
CA GLY A 147 -10.50 -16.55 19.46
C GLY A 147 -11.88 -16.75 18.84
N TYR A 148 -12.71 -15.70 18.82
CA TYR A 148 -14.04 -15.78 18.23
C TYR A 148 -13.93 -16.05 16.72
N ILE A 149 -14.61 -17.09 16.24
CA ILE A 149 -14.68 -17.44 14.82
C ILE A 149 -15.87 -16.69 14.22
N ALA A 150 -15.57 -15.63 13.49
CA ALA A 150 -16.59 -14.79 12.87
C ALA A 150 -17.20 -15.42 11.63
N THR A 151 -18.44 -15.03 11.31
CA THR A 151 -19.09 -15.34 10.04
C THR A 151 -18.67 -14.37 8.94
N THR A 152 -18.81 -14.79 7.67
CA THR A 152 -18.52 -13.92 6.51
C THR A 152 -19.29 -12.61 6.58
N LYS A 153 -20.58 -12.63 6.94
CA LYS A 153 -21.42 -11.42 7.04
C LYS A 153 -20.91 -10.43 8.10
N GLU A 154 -20.39 -10.92 9.21
CA GLU A 154 -19.81 -10.06 10.25
C GLU A 154 -18.49 -9.42 9.78
N VAL A 155 -17.66 -10.19 9.07
CA VAL A 155 -16.42 -9.66 8.47
C VAL A 155 -16.72 -8.66 7.35
N GLU A 156 -17.71 -8.90 6.48
CA GLU A 156 -18.14 -7.94 5.45
C GLU A 156 -18.61 -6.62 6.05
N LYS A 157 -19.35 -6.69 7.17
CA LYS A 157 -19.80 -5.50 7.90
C LYS A 157 -18.63 -4.73 8.50
N TYR A 158 -17.66 -5.43 9.08
CA TYR A 158 -16.45 -4.82 9.63
C TYR A 158 -15.56 -4.24 8.53
N ALA A 159 -15.37 -4.95 7.42
CA ALA A 159 -14.62 -4.49 6.25
C ALA A 159 -15.21 -3.20 5.70
N SER A 160 -16.53 -3.14 5.52
CA SER A 160 -17.24 -1.94 5.04
C SER A 160 -17.03 -0.75 6.00
N TYR A 161 -17.12 -1.00 7.31
CA TYR A 161 -16.81 0.03 8.32
C TYR A 161 -15.37 0.55 8.20
N ILE A 162 -14.40 -0.33 8.01
CA ILE A 162 -12.99 0.06 7.87
C ILE A 162 -12.76 0.84 6.58
N VAL A 163 -13.36 0.43 5.45
CA VAL A 163 -13.30 1.18 4.19
C VAL A 163 -13.81 2.60 4.37
N ASP A 164 -14.96 2.77 5.01
CA ASP A 164 -15.52 4.10 5.28
C ASP A 164 -14.54 4.94 6.13
N LYS A 165 -13.89 4.34 7.13
CA LYS A 165 -12.90 5.04 7.96
C LYS A 165 -11.60 5.38 7.27
N ILE A 166 -11.11 4.50 6.40
CA ILE A 166 -9.96 4.81 5.54
C ILE A 166 -10.32 5.99 4.63
N ASN A 167 -11.48 5.94 3.97
CA ASN A 167 -11.95 6.99 3.07
C ASN A 167 -12.17 8.33 3.78
N ASP A 168 -12.78 8.34 4.97
CA ASP A 168 -12.97 9.54 5.80
C ASP A 168 -11.65 10.32 5.95
N VAL A 169 -10.55 9.61 6.22
CA VAL A 169 -9.25 10.22 6.50
C VAL A 169 -8.49 10.53 5.21
N THR A 170 -8.47 9.63 4.23
CA THR A 170 -7.71 9.83 2.99
C THR A 170 -8.31 10.94 2.13
N VAL A 171 -9.64 11.01 2.01
CA VAL A 171 -10.32 12.12 1.32
C VAL A 171 -9.99 13.43 2.01
N TRP A 172 -10.06 13.48 3.34
CA TRP A 172 -9.72 14.68 4.09
C TRP A 172 -8.27 15.13 3.83
N LEU A 173 -7.30 14.21 3.81
CA LEU A 173 -5.90 14.53 3.49
C LEU A 173 -5.75 15.08 2.07
N ILE A 174 -6.43 14.48 1.10
CA ILE A 174 -6.39 14.92 -0.30
C ILE A 174 -7.00 16.32 -0.46
N GLU A 175 -8.12 16.60 0.21
CA GLU A 175 -8.84 17.86 0.08
C GLU A 175 -8.15 19.02 0.82
N ASN A 176 -7.50 18.73 1.96
CA ASN A 176 -6.99 19.77 2.86
C ASN A 176 -5.47 19.88 2.87
N LEU A 177 -4.74 18.80 2.55
CA LEU A 177 -3.29 18.70 2.72
C LEU A 177 -2.58 18.08 1.51
N ARG A 178 -3.13 18.27 0.31
CA ARG A 178 -2.60 17.69 -0.94
C ARG A 178 -1.09 17.92 -1.11
N ASP A 179 -0.62 19.15 -0.93
CA ASP A 179 0.79 19.48 -1.15
C ASP A 179 1.70 18.76 -0.14
N SER A 180 1.30 18.72 1.12
CA SER A 180 2.03 18.01 2.18
C SER A 180 2.01 16.49 1.98
N LEU A 181 0.93 15.94 1.40
CA LEU A 181 0.83 14.54 1.00
C LEU A 181 1.80 14.23 -0.14
N LEU A 182 1.85 15.07 -1.19
CA LEU A 182 2.79 14.92 -2.30
C LEU A 182 4.26 15.00 -1.83
N ILE A 183 4.56 15.91 -0.90
CA ILE A 183 5.89 16.00 -0.27
C ILE A 183 6.22 14.70 0.45
N TYR A 184 5.28 14.15 1.23
CA TYR A 184 5.47 12.87 1.92
C TYR A 184 5.74 11.73 0.92
N GLU A 185 4.92 11.60 -0.13
CA GLU A 185 5.09 10.60 -1.19
C GLU A 185 6.48 10.70 -1.85
N GLN A 186 6.91 11.92 -2.18
CA GLN A 186 8.22 12.17 -2.78
C GLN A 186 9.37 11.72 -1.86
N ILE A 187 9.31 12.06 -0.58
CA ILE A 187 10.33 11.65 0.40
C ILE A 187 10.40 10.12 0.49
N ILE A 188 9.27 9.44 0.62
CA ILE A 188 9.23 7.97 0.71
C ILE A 188 9.76 7.33 -0.58
N LYS A 189 9.38 7.88 -1.74
CA LYS A 189 9.88 7.42 -3.04
C LYS A 189 11.40 7.53 -3.13
N GLU A 190 11.97 8.66 -2.73
CA GLU A 190 13.42 8.86 -2.73
C GLU A 190 14.15 7.88 -1.80
N GLU A 191 13.64 7.66 -0.58
CA GLU A 191 14.21 6.65 0.34
C GLU A 191 14.17 5.24 -0.26
N ARG A 192 13.07 4.86 -0.90
CA ARG A 192 12.94 3.57 -1.59
C ARG A 192 13.91 3.45 -2.77
N LEU A 193 14.04 4.50 -3.58
CA LEU A 193 14.94 4.53 -4.75
C LEU A 193 16.41 4.36 -4.35
N LEU A 194 16.83 4.93 -3.21
CA LEU A 194 18.19 4.72 -2.69
C LEU A 194 18.45 3.23 -2.39
N LYS A 195 17.50 2.55 -1.76
CA LYS A 195 17.57 1.11 -1.46
C LYS A 195 17.54 0.25 -2.73
N VAL A 196 16.68 0.60 -3.69
CA VAL A 196 16.64 -0.06 -5.01
C VAL A 196 17.99 0.03 -5.70
N LYS A 197 18.61 1.21 -5.74
CA LYS A 197 19.95 1.40 -6.34
C LYS A 197 21.03 0.58 -5.64
N GLU A 198 20.98 0.46 -4.32
CA GLU A 198 21.89 -0.42 -3.57
C GLU A 198 21.72 -1.89 -3.98
N LEU A 199 20.47 -2.35 -4.09
CA LEU A 199 20.15 -3.71 -4.53
C LEU A 199 20.57 -3.96 -5.98
N CYS A 200 20.38 -2.99 -6.89
CA CYS A 200 20.82 -3.08 -8.28
C CYS A 200 22.33 -3.33 -8.34
N LYS A 201 23.11 -2.57 -7.57
CA LYS A 201 24.57 -2.77 -7.47
C LYS A 201 24.92 -4.16 -6.91
N ARG A 202 24.25 -4.57 -5.83
CA ARG A 202 24.48 -5.87 -5.17
C ARG A 202 24.21 -7.06 -6.10
N HIS A 203 23.14 -6.98 -6.88
CA HIS A 203 22.72 -8.04 -7.79
C HIS A 203 23.24 -7.88 -9.23
N LYS A 204 24.03 -6.84 -9.51
CA LYS A 204 24.59 -6.52 -10.83
C LYS A 204 23.48 -6.39 -11.89
N VAL A 205 22.45 -5.62 -11.58
CA VAL A 205 21.30 -5.34 -12.47
C VAL A 205 21.33 -3.87 -12.89
N ASP A 206 21.26 -3.60 -14.20
CA ASP A 206 21.36 -2.24 -14.76
C ASP A 206 20.02 -1.49 -14.81
N PHE A 207 18.94 -2.14 -14.42
CA PHE A 207 17.60 -1.57 -14.41
C PHE A 207 16.80 -1.99 -13.18
N TYR A 208 15.69 -1.30 -12.95
CA TYR A 208 14.67 -1.68 -11.97
C TYR A 208 13.27 -1.50 -12.55
N CYS A 209 12.31 -2.20 -11.96
CA CYS A 209 10.90 -2.07 -12.23
C CYS A 209 10.25 -1.15 -11.20
N TRP A 210 9.39 -0.27 -11.68
CA TRP A 210 8.47 0.50 -10.86
C TRP A 210 7.06 0.08 -11.23
N THR A 211 6.23 -0.20 -10.25
CA THR A 211 4.78 -0.29 -10.47
C THR A 211 4.01 0.76 -9.70
N HIS A 212 3.00 1.26 -10.39
CA HIS A 212 1.97 2.12 -9.82
C HIS A 212 0.64 1.38 -9.94
N GLY A 213 0.10 0.90 -8.81
CA GLY A 213 -1.06 0.01 -8.79
C GLY A 213 -0.81 -1.34 -9.49
N GLU A 214 -1.90 -2.05 -9.78
CA GLU A 214 -1.84 -3.45 -10.24
C GLU A 214 -1.46 -3.64 -11.72
N ASN A 215 -1.50 -2.58 -12.54
CA ASN A 215 -1.56 -2.73 -14.01
C ASN A 215 -0.51 -1.94 -14.79
N THR A 216 0.43 -1.26 -14.15
CA THR A 216 1.44 -0.49 -14.89
C THR A 216 2.83 -0.77 -14.38
N LEU A 217 3.67 -1.31 -15.27
CA LEU A 217 5.06 -1.64 -15.03
C LEU A 217 5.96 -0.76 -15.89
N PHE A 218 6.76 0.05 -15.24
CA PHE A 218 7.73 0.94 -15.85
C PHE A 218 9.14 0.42 -15.60
N PHE A 219 10.02 0.61 -16.58
CA PHE A 219 11.41 0.20 -16.50
C PHE A 219 12.31 1.42 -16.53
N PHE A 220 13.30 1.43 -15.64
CA PHE A 220 14.27 2.52 -15.54
C PHE A 220 15.67 1.97 -15.48
N ASP A 221 16.61 2.70 -16.07
CA ASP A 221 18.02 2.49 -15.82
C ASP A 221 18.42 3.01 -14.43
N GLN A 222 19.67 2.79 -14.03
CA GLN A 222 20.18 3.28 -12.74
C GLN A 222 20.23 4.82 -12.61
N ASN A 223 20.08 5.56 -13.72
CA ASN A 223 20.00 7.02 -13.78
C ASN A 223 18.55 7.54 -13.76
N ASN A 224 17.57 6.67 -13.48
CA ASN A 224 16.14 6.97 -13.50
C ASN A 224 15.63 7.39 -14.89
N LYS A 225 16.34 7.05 -15.98
CA LYS A 225 15.87 7.28 -17.34
C LYS A 225 14.91 6.17 -17.72
N HIS A 226 13.73 6.55 -18.20
CA HIS A 226 12.73 5.59 -18.66
C HIS A 226 13.31 4.76 -19.80
N MET A 227 13.40 3.45 -19.60
CA MET A 227 13.74 2.50 -20.63
C MET A 227 12.45 2.12 -21.35
N ARG A 228 12.37 2.51 -22.63
CA ARG A 228 11.17 2.40 -23.46
C ARG A 228 10.67 0.95 -23.51
N LEU A 229 9.53 0.68 -22.87
CA LEU A 229 8.64 -0.42 -23.19
C LEU A 229 7.21 0.14 -23.14
N ASP A 230 6.57 0.25 -24.31
CA ASP A 230 5.20 0.70 -24.45
C ASP A 230 4.26 -0.41 -23.91
N PHE A 231 4.04 -0.43 -22.60
CA PHE A 231 3.21 -1.43 -21.90
C PHE A 231 1.71 -1.11 -21.99
N ASN A 232 1.22 -0.64 -23.13
CA ASN A 232 -0.21 -0.35 -23.30
C ASN A 232 -1.12 -1.60 -23.37
N GLN A 233 -0.60 -2.83 -23.20
CA GLN A 233 -1.41 -4.05 -23.38
C GLN A 233 -1.11 -5.23 -22.44
N ILE A 234 -0.58 -5.02 -21.23
CA ILE A 234 -0.42 -6.14 -20.27
C ILE A 234 -1.22 -5.88 -19.01
N MET A 235 -2.52 -6.08 -19.18
CA MET A 235 -3.44 -6.34 -18.09
C MET A 235 -3.13 -7.72 -17.52
N ILE A 236 -2.41 -7.82 -16.41
CA ILE A 236 -2.46 -9.03 -15.60
C ILE A 236 -3.79 -8.98 -14.86
N ASN A 237 -4.78 -9.64 -15.45
CA ASN A 237 -6.13 -9.76 -14.91
C ASN A 237 -6.11 -10.45 -13.53
N TRP A 238 -6.29 -9.67 -12.46
CA TRP A 238 -6.72 -10.16 -11.13
C TRP A 238 -8.25 -10.34 -11.08
N ASN A 239 -8.83 -10.94 -12.12
CA ASN A 239 -10.29 -11.05 -12.31
C ASN A 239 -11.04 -12.01 -11.36
N ASN A 240 -10.45 -12.38 -10.23
CA ASN A 240 -11.11 -13.24 -9.22
C ASN A 240 -11.24 -12.57 -7.85
N LEU A 241 -11.40 -11.23 -7.82
CA LEU A 241 -11.97 -10.59 -6.65
C LEU A 241 -13.50 -10.77 -6.70
N PRO A 242 -14.16 -11.25 -5.62
CA PRO A 242 -15.62 -11.28 -5.59
C PRO A 242 -16.15 -9.87 -5.88
N PRO A 243 -17.31 -9.74 -6.55
CA PRO A 243 -17.87 -8.45 -6.89
C PRO A 243 -18.20 -7.71 -5.59
N LEU A 244 -17.26 -6.86 -5.18
CA LEU A 244 -17.55 -5.76 -4.27
C LEU A 244 -18.68 -4.96 -4.93
N THR A 245 -19.78 -4.80 -4.19
CA THR A 245 -20.97 -4.05 -4.63
C THR A 245 -20.56 -2.65 -5.10
N ASP A 246 -21.34 -1.99 -5.95
CA ASP A 246 -20.98 -0.67 -6.49
C ASP A 246 -20.75 0.42 -5.39
N LYS A 247 -21.23 0.18 -4.16
CA LYS A 247 -20.88 0.96 -2.96
C LYS A 247 -19.48 0.69 -2.41
N GLN A 248 -18.96 -0.52 -2.58
CA GLN A 248 -17.62 -0.97 -2.18
C GLN A 248 -16.56 -0.71 -3.28
N LYS A 249 -16.97 -0.29 -4.50
CA LYS A 249 -16.08 0.09 -5.62
C LYS A 249 -15.48 1.49 -5.53
N LEU A 250 -15.39 2.10 -4.35
CA LEU A 250 -14.76 3.41 -4.17
C LEU A 250 -13.24 3.29 -3.95
N TYR A 251 -12.53 2.71 -4.92
CA TYR A 251 -11.11 3.04 -5.17
C TYR A 251 -11.05 4.27 -6.10
N LYS A 252 -11.52 5.43 -5.60
CA LYS A 252 -11.37 6.71 -6.30
C LYS A 252 -10.09 7.47 -5.95
N VAL A 253 -9.15 6.86 -5.23
CA VAL A 253 -7.79 7.43 -5.13
C VAL A 253 -7.04 7.27 -6.46
N GLN A 254 -7.32 6.20 -7.22
CA GLN A 254 -6.69 5.92 -8.52
C GLN A 254 -7.13 6.85 -9.67
N ASN A 255 -8.15 7.71 -9.47
CA ASN A 255 -8.62 8.64 -10.52
C ASN A 255 -8.30 10.13 -10.24
N ILE A 256 -7.60 10.46 -9.14
CA ILE A 256 -7.22 11.85 -8.83
C ILE A 256 -5.76 12.15 -9.22
N VAL A 257 -4.95 11.12 -9.48
CA VAL A 257 -3.60 11.23 -10.06
C VAL A 257 -3.63 10.94 -11.56
N LYS A 258 -4.54 11.58 -12.31
CA LYS A 258 -4.33 11.76 -13.75
C LYS A 258 -3.56 13.06 -13.93
N PHE A 259 -2.29 12.92 -14.26
CA PHE A 259 -1.42 13.98 -14.76
C PHE A 259 -2.21 14.89 -15.72
N LYS A 260 -2.30 16.17 -15.37
CA LYS A 260 -2.34 17.23 -16.37
C LYS A 260 -0.92 17.75 -16.52
#